data_AF-A0A941EZ39-F1
#
_entry.id   AF-A0A941EZ39-F1
#
_cell.length_a   1.000
_cell.length_b   1.000
_cell.length_c   1.000
_cell.angle_alpha   90.00
_cell.angle_beta   90.00
_cell.angle_gamma   90.00
#
_symmetry.space_group_name_H-M   'P 1'
#
loop_
_entity.id
_entity.type
_entity.pdbx_description
1 polymer ?
#
loop_
_entity_poly.entity_id
_entity_poly.type
_entity_poly.pdbx_seq_one_letter_code
_entity_poly.pdbx_strand_id
1 'polypeptide(L)'
;PLVTLVTPFYFGMPKFELSAIISMCIVIVITLVESTGMFLALAHVVGKPISRNELTNGLRADGLATVVAGVFNTFPHTSFSQNIGLVSITGVRSRYVAAAGGVLLIVLGLFPKLSYVVASVPQYVLGGAGIVMFGMVAAAGIRMLGMV
;
A
#
# COMPACT_ATOMS: atom_id res chain seq x y z
N PRO A 1 9.18 9.94 -24.50
CA PRO A 1 9.35 8.50 -24.81
C PRO A 1 8.00 7.78 -24.61
N LEU A 2 7.71 6.73 -25.40
CA LEU A 2 6.47 5.95 -25.27
C LEU A 2 6.53 4.98 -24.07
N VAL A 3 7.72 4.47 -23.77
CA VAL A 3 8.02 3.58 -22.65
C VAL A 3 9.30 4.06 -21.97
N THR A 4 9.32 4.10 -20.64
CA THR A 4 10.51 4.39 -19.84
C THR A 4 10.62 3.38 -18.71
N LEU A 5 11.80 2.76 -18.56
CA LEU A 5 12.07 1.86 -17.46
C LEU A 5 12.39 2.66 -16.19
N VAL A 6 11.77 2.28 -15.06
CA VAL A 6 12.13 2.85 -13.76
C VAL A 6 13.49 2.31 -13.37
N THR A 7 14.50 3.16 -13.31
CA THR A 7 15.84 2.76 -12.89
C THR A 7 15.94 2.75 -11.37
N PRO A 8 16.60 1.74 -10.77
CA PRO A 8 16.89 1.77 -9.35
C PRO A 8 17.78 2.99 -9.03
N PHE A 9 17.61 3.57 -7.85
CA PHE A 9 18.40 4.72 -7.38
C PHE A 9 18.35 5.96 -8.28
N TYR A 10 17.24 6.19 -9.00
CA TYR A 10 17.06 7.36 -9.88
C TYR A 10 17.37 8.72 -9.20
N PHE A 11 17.01 8.90 -7.92
CA PHE A 11 17.28 10.14 -7.17
C PHE A 11 18.65 10.15 -6.45
N GLY A 12 19.46 9.10 -6.62
CA GLY A 12 20.78 8.95 -6.01
C GLY A 12 20.90 7.76 -5.08
N MET A 13 22.09 7.59 -4.50
CA MET A 13 22.41 6.53 -3.54
C MET A 13 21.73 6.80 -2.18
N PRO A 14 21.35 5.74 -1.44
CA PRO A 14 20.71 5.88 -0.13
C PRO A 14 21.63 6.62 0.84
N LYS A 15 21.10 7.70 1.45
CA LYS A 15 21.76 8.43 2.52
C LYS A 15 21.23 7.96 3.86
N PHE A 16 22.14 7.54 4.74
CA PHE A 16 21.80 7.04 6.05
C PHE A 16 21.95 8.15 7.08
N GLU A 17 20.84 8.85 7.36
CA GLU A 17 20.77 9.82 8.44
C GLU A 17 20.03 9.22 9.63
N LEU A 18 20.66 9.23 10.81
CA LEU A 18 20.14 8.55 12.00
C LEU A 18 18.76 9.09 12.41
N SER A 19 18.55 10.41 12.33
CA SER A 19 17.27 11.05 12.61
C SER A 19 16.17 10.52 11.68
N ALA A 20 16.42 10.49 10.37
CA ALA A 20 15.48 9.98 9.38
C ALA A 20 15.19 8.49 9.56
N ILE A 21 16.21 7.68 9.89
CA ILE A 21 16.05 6.25 10.18
C ILE A 21 15.11 6.05 11.37
N ILE A 22 15.35 6.75 12.48
CA ILE A 22 14.52 6.63 13.70
C ILE A 22 13.07 7.04 13.38
N SER A 23 12.86 8.15 12.66
CA SER A 23 11.52 8.57 12.24
C SER A 23 10.84 7.52 11.37
N MET A 24 11.55 6.94 10.39
CA MET A 24 10.99 5.90 9.52
C MET A 24 10.72 4.59 10.26
N CYS A 25 11.51 4.23 11.26
CA CYS A 25 11.21 3.08 12.12
C CYS A 25 9.86 3.22 12.82
N ILE A 26 9.54 4.41 13.33
CA ILE A 26 8.22 4.67 13.94
C ILE A 26 7.10 4.53 12.90
N VAL A 27 7.29 5.09 11.70
CA VAL A 27 6.32 4.97 10.60
C VAL A 27 6.07 3.50 10.27
N ILE A 28 7.13 2.69 10.11
CA ILE A 28 6.99 1.27 9.79
C ILE A 28 6.27 0.50 10.89
N VAL A 29 6.52 0.80 12.17
CA VAL A 29 5.76 0.16 13.27
C VAL A 29 4.27 0.47 13.16
N ILE A 30 3.90 1.72 12.89
CA ILE A 30 2.49 2.11 12.69
C ILE A 30 1.90 1.37 11.48
N THR A 31 2.63 1.31 10.37
CA THR A 31 2.22 0.61 9.16
C THR A 31 2.02 -0.90 9.39
N LEU A 32 2.86 -1.55 10.20
CA LEU A 32 2.71 -2.97 10.52
C LEU A 32 1.44 -3.23 11.35
N VAL A 33 1.11 -2.33 12.28
CA VAL A 33 -0.14 -2.41 13.05
C VAL A 33 -1.36 -2.24 12.12
N GLU A 34 -1.31 -1.27 11.21
CA GLU A 34 -2.34 -1.06 10.19
C GLU A 34 -2.53 -2.31 9.31
N SER A 35 -1.46 -2.84 8.72
CA SER A 35 -1.49 -4.06 7.90
C SER A 35 -2.05 -5.26 8.66
N THR A 36 -1.74 -5.36 9.96
CA THR A 36 -2.30 -6.43 10.80
C THR A 36 -3.82 -6.32 10.91
N GLY A 37 -4.34 -5.13 11.22
CA GLY A 37 -5.79 -4.89 11.28
C GLY A 37 -6.47 -5.16 9.95
N MET A 38 -5.80 -4.78 8.86
CA MET A 38 -6.23 -5.03 7.48
C MET A 38 -6.33 -6.51 7.13
N PHE A 39 -5.34 -7.32 7.49
CA PHE A 39 -5.40 -8.77 7.27
C PHE A 39 -6.50 -9.44 8.08
N LEU A 40 -6.72 -9.01 9.33
CA LEU A 40 -7.81 -9.52 10.18
C LEU A 40 -9.18 -9.13 9.62
N ALA A 41 -9.37 -7.88 9.20
CA ALA A 41 -10.60 -7.41 8.58
C ALA A 41 -10.91 -8.16 7.27
N LEU A 42 -9.90 -8.38 6.43
CA LEU A 42 -10.06 -9.15 5.20
C LEU A 42 -10.40 -10.63 5.49
N ALA A 43 -9.75 -11.24 6.48
CA ALA A 43 -10.05 -12.61 6.92
C ALA A 43 -11.52 -12.75 7.36
N HIS A 44 -12.04 -11.76 8.09
CA HIS A 44 -13.44 -11.71 8.49
C HIS A 44 -14.38 -11.59 7.27
N VAL A 45 -14.10 -10.68 6.33
CA VAL A 45 -14.91 -10.48 5.10
C VAL A 45 -14.91 -11.73 4.21
N VAL A 46 -13.78 -12.41 4.10
CA VAL A 46 -13.61 -13.63 3.28
C VAL A 46 -14.17 -14.87 3.99
N GLY A 47 -14.40 -14.80 5.31
CA GLY A 47 -14.86 -15.93 6.13
C GLY A 47 -13.80 -17.00 6.31
N LYS A 48 -12.51 -16.67 6.18
CA LYS A 48 -11.39 -17.59 6.35
C LYS A 48 -10.52 -17.12 7.52
N PRO A 49 -10.40 -17.89 8.62
CA PRO A 49 -9.50 -17.51 9.71
C PRO A 49 -8.06 -17.49 9.22
N ILE A 50 -7.30 -16.49 9.67
CA ILE A 50 -5.88 -16.34 9.36
C ILE A 50 -5.03 -16.88 10.51
N SER A 51 -4.06 -17.73 10.20
CA SER A 51 -3.11 -18.21 11.19
C SER A 51 -2.03 -17.16 11.49
N ARG A 52 -1.37 -17.26 12.66
CA ARG A 52 -0.25 -16.38 13.01
C ARG A 52 0.91 -16.46 12.01
N ASN A 53 1.11 -17.63 11.41
CA ASN A 53 2.14 -17.84 10.38
C ASN A 53 1.77 -17.13 9.06
N GLU A 54 0.51 -17.21 8.63
CA GLU A 54 0.04 -16.47 7.45
C GLU A 54 0.13 -14.96 7.67
N LEU A 55 -0.23 -14.46 8.86
CA LEU A 55 -0.09 -13.06 9.22
C LEU A 55 1.38 -12.61 9.19
N THR A 56 2.27 -13.39 9.79
CA THR A 56 3.73 -13.10 9.79
C THR A 56 4.30 -13.09 8.37
N ASN A 57 3.86 -14.03 7.52
CA ASN A 57 4.29 -14.07 6.11
C ASN A 57 3.76 -12.87 5.31
N GLY A 58 2.54 -12.42 5.58
CA GLY A 58 1.98 -11.19 5.01
C GLY A 58 2.78 -9.95 5.39
N LEU A 59 3.08 -9.77 6.68
CA LEU A 59 3.89 -8.64 7.15
C LEU A 59 5.34 -8.67 6.60
N ARG A 60 5.92 -9.87 6.42
CA ARG A 60 7.22 -10.02 5.73
C ARG A 60 7.15 -9.60 4.26
N ALA A 61 6.05 -9.89 3.58
CA ALA A 61 5.84 -9.45 2.20
C ALA A 61 5.72 -7.92 2.12
N ASP A 62 5.00 -7.28 3.04
CA ASP A 62 4.91 -5.80 3.13
C ASP A 62 6.28 -5.16 3.40
N GLY A 63 7.07 -5.75 4.30
CA GLY A 63 8.44 -5.32 4.58
C GLY A 63 9.35 -5.44 3.35
N LEU A 64 9.30 -6.59 2.65
CA LEU A 64 10.05 -6.79 1.42
C LEU A 64 9.63 -5.79 0.33
N ALA A 65 8.32 -5.58 0.17
CA ALA A 65 7.78 -4.61 -0.79
C ALA A 65 8.30 -3.20 -0.48
N THR A 66 8.37 -2.81 0.80
CA THR A 66 8.92 -1.52 1.23
C THR A 66 10.43 -1.41 0.99
N VAL A 67 11.20 -2.48 1.16
CA VAL A 67 12.63 -2.49 0.81
C VAL A 67 12.82 -2.28 -0.70
N VAL A 68 12.05 -3.01 -1.52
CA VAL A 68 12.04 -2.83 -2.98
C VAL A 68 11.62 -1.39 -3.32
N ALA A 69 10.62 -0.86 -2.62
CA ALA A 69 10.17 0.52 -2.74
C ALA A 69 11.34 1.51 -2.55
N GLY A 70 12.12 1.34 -1.49
CA GLY A 70 13.29 2.16 -1.20
C GLY A 70 14.35 2.11 -2.30
N VAL A 71 14.60 0.95 -2.92
CA VAL A 71 15.53 0.80 -4.06
C VAL A 71 15.07 1.64 -5.26
N PHE A 72 13.76 1.73 -5.49
CA PHE A 72 13.17 2.56 -6.54
C PHE A 72 12.86 4.00 -6.08
N ASN A 73 13.34 4.43 -4.91
CA ASN A 73 13.09 5.74 -4.29
C ASN A 73 11.59 6.10 -4.14
N THR A 74 10.74 5.11 -3.86
CA THR A 74 9.34 5.35 -3.50
C THR A 74 9.16 5.20 -1.98
N PHE A 75 7.98 5.59 -1.51
CA PHE A 75 7.59 5.56 -0.11
C PHE A 75 7.25 4.14 0.37
N PRO A 76 7.23 3.91 1.70
CA PRO A 76 6.78 2.64 2.27
C PRO A 76 5.39 2.22 1.77
N HIS A 77 5.23 0.91 1.55
CA HIS A 77 3.99 0.35 1.03
C HIS A 77 3.27 -0.47 2.11
N THR A 78 1.94 -0.42 2.08
CA THR A 78 1.05 -1.09 3.04
C THR A 78 -0.16 -1.69 2.34
N SER A 79 -0.86 -2.58 3.05
CA SER A 79 -2.12 -3.17 2.59
C SER A 79 -3.24 -2.12 2.50
N PHE A 80 -3.95 -2.08 1.39
CA PHE A 80 -4.88 -0.98 1.08
C PHE A 80 -6.33 -1.24 1.54
N SER A 81 -6.84 -0.40 2.45
CA SER A 81 -8.19 -0.52 3.06
C SER A 81 -9.34 -0.55 2.05
N GLN A 82 -9.20 0.17 0.95
CA GLN A 82 -10.20 0.21 -0.11
C GLN A 82 -10.39 -1.14 -0.79
N ASN A 83 -9.34 -1.97 -0.87
CA ASN A 83 -9.43 -3.28 -1.51
C ASN A 83 -10.34 -4.23 -0.69
N ILE A 84 -10.39 -4.09 0.63
CA ILE A 84 -11.32 -4.88 1.47
C ILE A 84 -12.77 -4.50 1.15
N GLY A 85 -13.06 -3.21 1.05
CA GLY A 85 -14.39 -2.72 0.67
C GLY A 85 -14.81 -3.20 -0.72
N LEU A 86 -13.86 -3.21 -1.68
CA LEU A 86 -14.13 -3.75 -3.00
C LEU A 86 -14.46 -5.24 -2.96
N VAL A 87 -13.72 -6.05 -2.20
CA VAL A 87 -13.99 -7.49 -2.05
C VAL A 87 -15.34 -7.75 -1.37
N SER A 88 -15.74 -6.93 -0.39
CA SER A 88 -17.04 -7.09 0.27
C SER A 88 -18.22 -6.78 -0.66
N ILE A 89 -18.08 -5.77 -1.53
CA ILE A 89 -19.13 -5.36 -2.48
C ILE A 89 -19.19 -6.31 -3.69
N THR A 90 -18.03 -6.63 -4.27
CA THR A 90 -17.97 -7.44 -5.51
C THR A 90 -18.14 -8.94 -5.24
N GLY A 91 -17.88 -9.40 -4.02
CA GLY A 91 -17.85 -10.83 -3.67
C GLY A 91 -16.69 -11.60 -4.30
N VAL A 92 -15.81 -10.96 -5.07
CA VAL A 92 -14.70 -11.61 -5.76
C VAL A 92 -13.51 -11.77 -4.82
N ARG A 93 -13.30 -12.99 -4.31
CA ARG A 93 -12.25 -13.32 -3.32
C ARG A 93 -10.98 -13.92 -3.94
N SER A 94 -10.88 -13.92 -5.26
CA SER A 94 -9.77 -14.57 -5.99
C SER A 94 -8.48 -13.75 -5.89
N ARG A 95 -7.41 -14.37 -5.37
CA ARG A 95 -6.07 -13.77 -5.30
C ARG A 95 -5.51 -13.37 -6.67
N TYR A 96 -5.94 -14.04 -7.74
CA TYR A 96 -5.47 -13.78 -9.09
C TYR A 96 -5.95 -12.43 -9.63
N VAL A 97 -7.09 -11.93 -9.14
CA VAL A 97 -7.58 -10.60 -9.51
C VAL A 97 -6.65 -9.51 -8.98
N ALA A 98 -6.19 -9.65 -7.73
CA ALA A 98 -5.20 -8.75 -7.15
C ALA A 98 -3.85 -8.84 -7.89
N ALA A 99 -3.39 -10.05 -8.21
CA ALA A 99 -2.15 -10.24 -8.97
C ALA A 99 -2.22 -9.63 -10.38
N ALA A 100 -3.33 -9.84 -11.10
CA ALA A 100 -3.55 -9.23 -12.42
C ALA A 100 -3.59 -7.70 -12.33
N GLY A 101 -4.22 -7.14 -11.29
CA GLY A 101 -4.19 -5.70 -11.02
C GLY A 101 -2.77 -5.18 -10.80
N GLY A 102 -1.94 -5.89 -10.04
CA GLY A 102 -0.52 -5.56 -9.85
C GLY A 102 0.27 -5.57 -11.16
N VAL A 103 0.09 -6.59 -12.00
CA VAL A 103 0.72 -6.66 -13.32
C VAL A 103 0.26 -5.50 -14.21
N LEU A 104 -1.03 -5.18 -14.20
CA LEU A 104 -1.57 -4.03 -14.93
C LEU A 104 -0.93 -2.72 -14.47
N LEU A 105 -0.78 -2.51 -13.16
CA LEU A 105 -0.12 -1.32 -12.61
C LEU A 105 1.35 -1.23 -13.00
N ILE A 106 2.08 -2.34 -13.03
CA ILE A 106 3.47 -2.37 -13.52
C ILE A 106 3.52 -1.94 -15.00
N VAL A 107 2.65 -2.51 -15.83
CA VAL A 107 2.57 -2.16 -17.26
C VAL A 107 2.22 -0.68 -17.44
N LEU A 108 1.26 -0.15 -16.68
CA LEU A 108 0.88 1.26 -16.70
C LEU A 108 2.02 2.17 -16.24
N GLY A 109 2.80 1.75 -15.24
CA GLY A 109 3.96 2.49 -14.73
C GLY A 109 5.09 2.66 -15.76
N LEU A 110 5.15 1.80 -16.78
CA LEU A 110 6.10 1.91 -17.89
C LEU A 110 5.75 3.03 -18.87
N PHE A 111 4.52 3.56 -18.83
CA PHE A 111 4.07 4.62 -19.74
C PHE A 111 4.20 6.01 -19.08
N PRO A 112 5.26 6.79 -19.38
CA PRO A 112 5.49 8.09 -18.76
C PRO A 112 4.41 9.13 -19.04
N LYS A 113 3.61 8.94 -20.10
CA LYS A 113 2.42 9.78 -20.38
C LYS A 113 1.46 9.80 -19.20
N LEU A 114 1.29 8.67 -18.51
CA LEU A 114 0.42 8.59 -17.34
C LEU A 114 0.99 9.42 -16.18
N SER A 115 2.31 9.39 -15.99
CA SER A 115 2.99 10.20 -14.96
C SER A 115 2.77 11.70 -15.17
N TYR A 116 2.76 12.18 -16.43
CA TYR A 116 2.46 13.58 -16.74
C TYR A 116 1.00 13.95 -16.43
N VAL A 117 0.06 13.03 -16.71
CA VAL A 117 -1.36 13.24 -16.35
C VAL A 117 -1.51 13.34 -14.84
N VAL A 118 -0.89 12.43 -14.08
CA VAL A 118 -0.91 12.47 -12.60
C VAL A 118 -0.27 13.76 -12.08
N ALA A 119 0.85 14.20 -12.65
CA ALA A 119 1.51 15.45 -12.27
C ALA A 119 0.69 16.71 -12.61
N SER A 120 -0.24 16.62 -13.56
CA SER A 120 -1.15 17.71 -13.93
C SER A 120 -2.37 17.84 -13.00
N VAL A 121 -2.56 16.90 -12.07
CA VAL A 121 -3.68 16.94 -11.12
C VAL A 121 -3.51 18.12 -10.16
N PRO A 122 -4.52 19.00 -10.03
CA PRO A 122 -4.41 20.15 -9.15
C PRO A 122 -4.29 19.77 -7.68
N GLN A 123 -3.56 20.57 -6.92
CA GLN A 123 -3.28 20.32 -5.50
C GLN A 123 -4.56 20.25 -4.63
N TYR A 124 -5.59 21.05 -4.95
CA TYR A 124 -6.87 21.00 -4.24
C TYR A 124 -7.62 19.67 -4.44
N VAL A 125 -7.41 18.98 -5.56
CA VAL A 125 -7.96 17.62 -5.79
C VAL A 125 -7.19 16.60 -4.94
N LEU A 126 -5.87 16.71 -4.88
CA LEU A 126 -5.03 15.87 -4.03
C LEU A 126 -5.36 16.05 -2.55
N GLY A 127 -5.64 17.28 -2.11
CA GLY A 127 -6.10 17.57 -0.75
C GLY A 127 -7.44 16.90 -0.42
N GLY A 128 -8.42 17.00 -1.34
CA GLY A 128 -9.70 16.30 -1.20
C GLY A 128 -9.55 14.77 -1.14
N ALA A 129 -8.71 14.21 -2.02
CA ALA A 129 -8.37 12.79 -1.99
C ALA A 129 -7.69 12.40 -0.66
N GLY A 130 -6.82 13.25 -0.12
CA GLY A 130 -6.19 13.08 1.19
C GLY A 130 -7.21 12.96 2.32
N ILE A 131 -8.20 13.87 2.38
CA ILE A 131 -9.27 13.83 3.39
C ILE A 131 -10.01 12.48 3.33
N VAL A 132 -10.34 12.01 2.13
CA VAL A 132 -11.03 10.72 1.93
C VAL A 132 -10.16 9.56 2.39
N MET A 133 -8.87 9.54 2.03
CA MET A 133 -7.94 8.48 2.46
C MET A 133 -7.77 8.45 3.98
N PHE A 134 -7.55 9.59 4.63
CA PHE A 134 -7.43 9.66 6.09
C PHE A 134 -8.74 9.26 6.79
N GLY A 135 -9.89 9.66 6.24
CA GLY A 135 -11.19 9.23 6.75
C GLY A 135 -11.40 7.72 6.67
N MET A 136 -10.95 7.07 5.59
CA MET A 136 -11.01 5.62 5.46
C MET A 136 -10.09 4.88 6.44
N VAL A 137 -8.87 5.41 6.68
CA VAL A 137 -7.95 4.87 7.69
C VAL A 137 -8.57 4.98 9.08
N ALA A 138 -9.13 6.15 9.44
CA ALA A 138 -9.84 6.33 10.71
C ALA A 138 -11.02 5.36 10.85
N ALA A 139 -11.83 5.20 9.81
CA ALA A 139 -12.95 4.26 9.81
C ALA A 139 -12.50 2.79 9.92
N ALA A 140 -11.36 2.43 9.31
CA ALA A 140 -10.78 1.10 9.45
C ALA A 140 -10.34 0.83 10.90
N GLY A 141 -9.73 1.82 11.55
CA GLY A 141 -9.39 1.76 12.97
C GLY A 141 -10.61 1.55 13.87
N ILE A 142 -11.69 2.30 13.65
CA ILE A 142 -12.96 2.16 14.41
C ILE A 142 -13.55 0.76 14.22
N ARG A 143 -13.62 0.25 12.98
CA ARG A 143 -14.12 -1.11 12.71
C ARG A 143 -13.29 -2.17 13.41
N MET A 144 -11.97 -2.00 13.46
CA MET A 144 -11.09 -2.93 14.15
C MET A 144 -11.38 -2.98 15.65
N LEU A 145 -11.52 -1.82 16.29
CA LEU A 145 -11.83 -1.74 17.72
C LEU A 145 -13.18 -2.37 18.05
N GLY A 146 -14.18 -2.23 17.17
CA GLY A 146 -15.49 -2.86 17.36
C GLY A 146 -15.51 -4.38 17.19
N MET A 147 -14.42 -5.01 16.73
CA MET A 147 -14.28 -6.46 16.65
C MET A 147 -13.62 -7.08 17.90
N VAL A 148 -13.08 -6.25 18.79
CA VAL A 148 -12.50 -6.65 20.09
C VAL A 148 -13.55 -6.50 21.18
#